data_AF-W6QQB4-F1
#
_entry.id   AF-W6QQB4-F1
#
_cell.length_a   1.000
_cell.length_b   1.000
_cell.length_c   1.000
_cell.angle_alpha   90.00
_cell.angle_beta   90.00
_cell.angle_gamma   90.00
#
_symmetry.space_group_name_H-M   'P 1'
#
loop_
_entity.id
_entity.type
_entity.pdbx_description
1 polymer ?
#
loop_
_entity_poly.entity_id
_entity_poly.type
_entity_poly.pdbx_seq_one_letter_code
_entity_poly.pdbx_strand_id
1 'polypeptide(L)'
;MLPIVERRRDGRELGIPSVVDRLIQQALLQQLTPIFDPLFSDYSYGFRPGRSAHQAVEMARTHVAAGHRCCVELDLEKFFDRVNHDILMFCVERHVEDKQVLRLIRRYLEAGVMSGGVVSHRQEGAPQGGPLSPLLSNILLDELDRELERRGHRFVRYADDANIYVRSPRAGERVLASVERFLNHRLKLRLNRDKSRVAGSCKCDYLGYGMSWHSQPRLRVATMSLRRVRDRLRELLRGVRGHKMANVIERVNPVLRGWAATG
;
A
#
# COMPACT_ATOMS: atom_id res chain seq x y z
N MET A 1 11.61 -17.97 17.67
CA MET A 1 10.50 -17.44 16.84
C MET A 1 9.78 -18.63 16.26
N LEU A 2 8.44 -18.66 16.34
CA LEU A 2 7.64 -19.76 15.80
C LEU A 2 7.45 -19.57 14.29
N PRO A 3 7.32 -20.66 13.51
CA PRO A 3 7.07 -20.53 12.10
C PRO A 3 5.67 -19.94 11.86
N ILE A 4 5.56 -19.16 10.79
CA ILE A 4 4.38 -18.37 10.48
C ILE A 4 3.33 -19.27 9.81
N VAL A 5 2.08 -19.25 10.29
CA VAL A 5 1.00 -20.07 9.73
C VAL A 5 0.49 -19.41 8.44
N GLU A 6 0.48 -20.18 7.35
CA GLU A 6 -0.06 -19.73 6.07
C GLU A 6 -1.58 -19.86 6.02
N ARG A 7 -2.27 -18.80 5.57
CA ARG A 7 -3.68 -18.86 5.18
C ARG A 7 -3.90 -18.19 3.84
N ARG A 8 -4.73 -18.79 2.99
CA ARG A 8 -5.19 -18.17 1.75
C ARG A 8 -6.48 -17.40 2.00
N ARG A 9 -6.49 -16.11 1.64
CA ARG A 9 -7.70 -15.30 1.58
C ARG A 9 -7.71 -14.52 0.27
N ASP A 10 -8.75 -14.71 -0.55
CA ASP A 10 -8.91 -14.07 -1.87
C ASP A 10 -7.68 -14.21 -2.79
N GLY A 11 -7.02 -15.38 -2.75
CA GLY A 11 -5.81 -15.65 -3.53
C GLY A 11 -4.51 -15.04 -2.99
N ARG A 12 -4.53 -14.37 -1.83
CA ARG A 12 -3.34 -13.85 -1.14
C ARG A 12 -2.90 -14.78 -0.01
N GLU A 13 -1.60 -15.06 0.04
CA GLU A 13 -0.97 -15.87 1.09
C GLU A 13 -0.64 -14.97 2.29
N LEU A 14 -1.40 -15.12 3.37
CA LEU A 14 -1.20 -14.39 4.62
C LEU A 14 -0.32 -15.22 5.55
N GLY A 15 0.75 -14.59 6.03
CA GLY A 15 1.61 -15.15 7.06
C GLY A 15 1.23 -14.60 8.42
N ILE A 16 0.44 -15.35 9.19
CA ILE A 16 -0.04 -14.92 10.52
C ILE A 16 0.99 -15.31 11.59
N PRO A 17 1.66 -14.34 12.25
CA PRO A 17 2.59 -14.65 13.34
C PRO A 17 1.84 -15.12 14.59
N SER A 18 2.54 -15.79 15.50
CA SER A 18 2.01 -16.13 16.83
C SER A 18 1.59 -14.87 17.60
N VAL A 19 0.76 -15.02 18.63
CA VAL A 19 0.31 -13.88 19.47
C VAL A 19 1.51 -13.16 20.10
N VAL A 20 2.49 -13.91 20.61
CA VAL A 20 3.71 -13.37 21.21
C VAL A 20 4.55 -12.64 20.15
N ASP A 21 4.70 -13.22 18.95
CA ASP A 21 5.43 -12.56 17.87
C ASP A 21 4.76 -11.26 17.44
N ARG A 22 3.41 -11.21 17.40
CA ARG A 22 2.68 -9.97 17.12
C ARG A 22 2.87 -8.93 18.22
N LEU A 23 2.89 -9.33 19.49
CA LEU A 23 3.16 -8.43 20.61
C LEU A 23 4.55 -7.79 20.49
N ILE A 24 5.58 -8.60 20.22
CA ILE A 24 6.96 -8.10 20.06
C ILE A 24 7.07 -7.21 18.82
N GLN A 25 6.50 -7.60 17.69
CA GLN A 25 6.48 -6.78 16.48
C GLN A 25 5.76 -5.44 16.71
N GLN A 26 4.69 -5.43 17.49
CA GLN A 26 3.97 -4.22 17.86
C GLN A 26 4.81 -3.30 18.76
N ALA A 27 5.54 -3.86 19.73
CA ALA A 27 6.45 -3.10 20.57
C ALA A 27 7.59 -2.47 19.74
N LEU A 28 8.17 -3.23 18.80
CA LEU A 28 9.15 -2.71 17.85
C LEU A 28 8.57 -1.58 17.00
N LEU A 29 7.38 -1.77 16.43
CA LEU A 29 6.69 -0.75 15.64
C LEU A 29 6.56 0.56 16.42
N GLN A 30 6.09 0.50 17.66
CA GLN A 30 5.90 1.70 18.50
C GLN A 30 7.20 2.48 18.75
N GLN A 31 8.33 1.80 18.88
CA GLN A 31 9.64 2.44 19.09
C GLN A 31 10.28 2.93 17.78
N LEU A 32 10.07 2.21 16.67
CA LEU A 32 10.66 2.55 15.37
C LEU A 32 9.87 3.63 14.63
N THR A 33 8.55 3.71 14.81
CA THR A 33 7.72 4.76 14.19
C THR A 33 8.24 6.18 14.45
N PRO A 34 8.52 6.64 15.69
CA PRO A 34 9.03 7.99 15.91
C PRO A 34 10.42 8.25 15.32
N ILE A 35 11.20 7.19 15.02
CA ILE A 35 12.51 7.31 14.38
C ILE A 35 12.36 7.51 12.87
N PHE A 36 11.51 6.71 12.22
CA PHE A 36 11.39 6.68 10.76
C PHE A 36 10.29 7.58 10.21
N ASP A 37 9.14 7.68 10.87
CA ASP A 37 7.97 8.38 10.31
C ASP A 37 8.22 9.87 9.99
N PRO A 38 8.96 10.64 10.82
CA PRO A 38 9.32 12.02 10.48
C PRO A 38 10.25 12.14 9.27
N LEU A 39 10.94 11.05 8.92
CA LEU A 39 11.87 11.00 7.80
C LEU A 39 11.20 10.58 6.50
N PHE A 40 9.95 10.12 6.49
CA PHE A 40 9.30 9.74 5.24
C PHE A 40 8.85 10.96 4.43
N SER A 41 8.88 10.81 3.11
CA SER A 41 8.35 11.80 2.17
C SER A 41 6.96 12.31 2.54
N ASP A 42 6.70 13.60 2.35
CA ASP A 42 5.37 14.20 2.51
C ASP A 42 4.33 13.66 1.52
N TYR A 43 4.80 13.05 0.43
CA TYR A 43 3.97 12.43 -0.59
C TYR A 43 3.68 10.95 -0.32
N SER A 44 4.17 10.41 0.79
CA SER A 44 3.85 9.07 1.29
C SER A 44 2.78 9.12 2.38
N TYR A 45 1.67 8.42 2.19
CA TYR A 45 0.50 8.49 3.06
C TYR A 45 0.13 7.16 3.72
N GLY A 46 0.43 6.04 3.08
CA GLY A 46 -0.03 4.73 3.55
C GLY A 46 0.66 4.29 4.83
N PHE A 47 -0.11 3.74 5.77
CA PHE A 47 0.37 3.17 7.04
C PHE A 47 1.15 4.15 7.94
N ARG A 48 0.89 5.45 7.82
CA ARG A 48 1.52 6.49 8.64
C ARG A 48 0.53 7.12 9.62
N PRO A 49 0.93 7.43 10.86
CA PRO A 49 0.08 8.13 11.82
C PRO A 49 -0.28 9.52 11.28
N GLY A 50 -1.55 9.92 11.45
CA GLY A 50 -2.04 11.23 11.00
C GLY A 50 -2.14 11.43 9.48
N ARG A 51 -1.81 10.40 8.68
CA ARG A 51 -1.97 10.41 7.22
C ARG A 51 -3.16 9.55 6.79
N SER A 52 -3.87 9.95 5.74
CA SER A 52 -5.06 9.22 5.27
C SER A 52 -5.13 9.08 3.75
N ALA A 53 -5.92 8.11 3.29
CA ALA A 53 -6.19 7.91 1.86
C ALA A 53 -6.83 9.17 1.22
N HIS A 54 -7.67 9.89 1.97
CA HIS A 54 -8.29 11.13 1.49
C HIS A 54 -7.24 12.22 1.21
N GLN A 55 -6.26 12.38 2.10
CA GLN A 55 -5.16 13.34 1.87
C GLN A 55 -4.36 12.96 0.62
N ALA A 56 -4.10 11.67 0.40
CA ALA A 56 -3.42 11.19 -0.81
C ALA A 56 -4.21 11.53 -2.08
N VAL A 57 -5.52 11.26 -2.09
CA VAL A 57 -6.43 11.58 -3.21
C VAL A 57 -6.50 13.09 -3.47
N GLU A 58 -6.51 13.90 -2.41
CA GLU A 58 -6.55 15.36 -2.52
C GLU A 58 -5.24 15.94 -3.04
N MET A 59 -4.10 15.39 -2.63
CA MET A 59 -2.79 15.75 -3.19
C MET A 59 -2.71 15.40 -4.68
N ALA A 60 -3.18 14.21 -5.05
CA ALA A 60 -3.28 13.79 -6.44
C ALA A 60 -4.15 14.76 -7.26
N ARG A 61 -5.30 15.18 -6.71
CA ARG A 61 -6.19 16.18 -7.33
C ARG A 61 -5.49 17.50 -7.54
N THR A 62 -4.69 17.94 -6.56
CA THR A 62 -3.89 19.17 -6.62
C THR A 62 -2.86 19.13 -7.74
N HIS A 63 -2.15 18.00 -7.92
CA HIS A 63 -1.20 17.85 -9.03
C HIS A 63 -1.88 17.93 -10.41
N VAL A 64 -3.05 17.30 -10.55
CA VAL A 64 -3.83 17.35 -11.79
C VAL A 64 -4.35 18.77 -12.05
N ALA A 65 -4.84 19.46 -11.02
CA ALA A 65 -5.27 20.86 -11.10
C ALA A 65 -4.13 21.78 -11.54
N ALA A 66 -2.90 21.50 -11.12
CA ALA A 66 -1.68 22.19 -11.55
C ALA A 66 -1.21 21.84 -12.98
N GLY A 67 -2.04 21.16 -13.78
CA GLY A 67 -1.78 20.85 -15.18
C GLY A 67 -1.03 19.54 -15.43
N HIS A 68 -0.77 18.72 -14.41
CA HIS A 68 -0.10 17.42 -14.55
C HIS A 68 -1.14 16.33 -14.80
N ARG A 69 -1.75 16.38 -15.98
CA ARG A 69 -2.96 15.61 -16.33
C ARG A 69 -2.70 14.22 -16.89
N CYS A 70 -1.45 13.77 -16.92
CA CYS A 70 -1.09 12.41 -17.26
C CYS A 70 -0.56 11.73 -16.01
N CYS A 71 -1.11 10.57 -15.68
CA CYS A 71 -0.77 9.78 -14.52
C CYS A 71 -0.02 8.53 -14.98
N VAL A 72 1.07 8.23 -14.29
CA VAL A 72 1.81 6.98 -14.39
C VAL A 72 1.44 6.18 -13.15
N GLU A 73 0.59 5.17 -13.31
CA GLU A 73 0.22 4.25 -12.25
C GLU A 73 1.32 3.19 -12.11
N LEU A 74 1.87 3.03 -10.91
CA LEU A 74 2.86 2.02 -10.57
C LEU A 74 2.21 0.97 -9.68
N ASP A 75 2.25 -0.29 -10.12
CA ASP A 75 1.85 -1.46 -9.34
C ASP A 75 3.05 -2.41 -9.25
N LEU A 76 3.41 -2.81 -8.03
CA LEU A 76 4.54 -3.69 -7.78
C LEU A 76 4.08 -5.16 -7.77
N GLU A 77 4.77 -6.00 -8.53
CA GLU A 77 4.39 -7.41 -8.65
C GLU A 77 4.72 -8.17 -7.36
N LYS A 78 3.69 -8.64 -6.65
CA LYS A 78 3.84 -9.42 -5.40
C LYS A 78 4.81 -8.75 -4.42
N PHE A 79 4.64 -7.44 -4.20
CA PHE A 79 5.59 -6.60 -3.47
C PHE A 79 6.11 -7.26 -2.18
N PHE A 80 5.21 -7.65 -1.28
CA PHE A 80 5.58 -8.26 0.00
C PHE A 80 6.32 -9.60 -0.16
N ASP A 81 6.16 -10.32 -1.26
CA ASP A 81 6.82 -11.60 -1.46
C ASP A 81 8.24 -11.44 -2.04
N ARG A 82 8.53 -10.28 -2.67
CA ARG A 82 9.80 -10.00 -3.36
C ARG A 82 10.73 -9.02 -2.62
N VAL A 83 10.41 -8.66 -1.37
CA VAL A 83 11.27 -7.75 -0.59
C VAL A 83 12.62 -8.40 -0.33
N ASN A 84 13.69 -7.82 -0.86
CA ASN A 84 15.04 -8.28 -0.56
C ASN A 84 15.46 -7.87 0.86
N HIS A 85 15.81 -8.87 1.70
CA HIS A 85 16.12 -8.63 3.12
C HIS A 85 17.37 -7.79 3.32
N ASP A 86 18.42 -7.97 2.51
CA ASP A 86 19.67 -7.23 2.69
C ASP A 86 19.51 -5.75 2.38
N ILE A 87 18.78 -5.42 1.31
CA ILE A 87 18.46 -4.02 0.96
C ILE A 87 17.60 -3.38 2.04
N LEU A 88 16.54 -4.07 2.49
CA LEU A 88 15.69 -3.57 3.56
C LEU A 88 16.49 -3.35 4.85
N MET A 89 17.30 -4.32 5.27
CA MET A 89 18.12 -4.22 6.47
C MET A 89 19.13 -3.08 6.35
N PHE A 90 19.76 -2.89 5.19
CA PHE A 90 20.62 -1.74 4.93
C PHE A 90 19.87 -0.41 5.15
N CYS A 91 18.64 -0.27 4.66
CA CYS A 91 17.84 0.93 4.89
C CYS A 91 17.50 1.14 6.39
N VAL A 92 17.22 0.07 7.12
CA VAL A 92 16.94 0.15 8.57
C VAL A 92 18.20 0.56 9.35
N GLU A 93 19.35 -0.03 9.01
CA GLU A 93 20.65 0.21 9.66
C GLU A 93 21.12 1.66 9.56
N ARG A 94 20.65 2.43 8.56
CA ARG A 94 20.97 3.87 8.42
C ARG A 94 20.45 4.73 9.58
N HIS A 95 19.45 4.25 10.31
CA HIS A 95 18.79 5.02 11.38
C HIS A 95 18.68 4.24 12.70
N VAL A 96 19.06 2.97 12.72
CA VAL A 96 19.04 2.11 13.91
C VAL A 96 20.41 1.48 14.09
N GLU A 97 21.11 1.87 15.14
CA GLU A 97 22.46 1.36 15.44
C GLU A 97 22.44 0.10 16.33
N ASP A 98 21.33 -0.16 17.04
CA ASP A 98 21.23 -1.27 17.98
C ASP A 98 21.23 -2.62 17.24
N LYS A 99 22.36 -3.33 17.34
CA LYS A 99 22.57 -4.64 16.73
C LYS A 99 21.60 -5.72 17.22
N GLN A 100 21.06 -5.61 18.43
CA GLN A 100 20.05 -6.56 18.93
C GLN A 100 18.72 -6.36 18.21
N VAL A 101 18.29 -5.11 18.04
CA VAL A 101 17.07 -4.76 17.29
C VAL A 101 17.20 -5.18 15.84
N LEU A 102 18.33 -4.87 15.20
CA LEU A 102 18.60 -5.25 13.81
C LEU A 102 18.55 -6.78 13.62
N ARG A 103 19.20 -7.54 14.50
CA ARG A 103 19.12 -9.01 14.48
C ARG A 103 17.70 -9.51 14.68
N LEU A 104 16.91 -8.87 15.54
CA LEU A 104 15.53 -9.26 15.78
C LEU A 104 14.64 -9.02 14.55
N ILE A 105 14.77 -7.86 13.89
CA ILE A 105 14.06 -7.55 12.64
C ILE A 105 14.44 -8.56 11.55
N ARG A 106 15.74 -8.84 11.37
CA ARG A 106 16.20 -9.83 10.40
C ARG A 106 15.61 -11.22 10.67
N ARG A 107 15.57 -11.66 11.94
CA ARG A 107 14.92 -12.93 12.31
C ARG A 107 13.43 -12.95 11.99
N TYR A 108 12.73 -11.82 12.11
CA TYR A 108 11.33 -11.71 11.71
C TYR A 108 11.13 -11.86 10.20
N LEU A 109 12.06 -11.35 9.40
CA LEU A 109 12.04 -11.47 7.93
C LEU A 109 12.37 -12.89 7.46
N GLU A 110 13.37 -13.53 8.07
CA GLU A 110 13.84 -14.88 7.75
C GLU A 110 12.93 -15.98 8.33
N ALA A 111 11.97 -15.61 9.17
CA ALA A 111 11.03 -16.54 9.77
C ALA A 111 10.25 -17.30 8.70
N GLY A 112 10.48 -18.61 8.68
CA GLY A 112 9.87 -19.51 7.72
C GLY A 112 8.35 -19.59 7.82
N VAL A 113 7.72 -20.00 6.73
CA VAL A 113 6.29 -20.33 6.69
C VAL A 113 6.14 -21.80 7.02
N MET A 114 5.20 -22.12 7.91
CA MET A 114 4.75 -23.50 8.11
C MET A 114 3.58 -23.77 7.18
N SER A 115 3.82 -24.59 6.16
CA SER A 115 2.79 -25.05 5.22
C SER A 115 2.74 -26.57 5.28
N GLY A 116 1.58 -27.15 5.61
CA GLY A 116 1.41 -28.60 5.71
C GLY A 116 2.30 -29.30 6.74
N GLY A 117 2.77 -28.60 7.78
CA GLY A 117 3.68 -29.14 8.81
C GLY A 117 5.17 -29.10 8.47
N VAL A 118 5.54 -28.61 7.28
CA VAL A 118 6.94 -28.39 6.88
C VAL A 118 7.27 -26.91 7.01
N VAL A 119 8.42 -26.60 7.61
CA VAL A 119 8.94 -25.24 7.72
C VAL A 119 9.86 -24.96 6.53
N SER A 120 9.51 -23.99 5.69
CA SER A 120 10.38 -23.50 4.63
C SER A 120 10.98 -22.15 5.02
N HIS A 121 12.30 -22.01 4.92
CA HIS A 121 12.97 -20.74 5.15
C HIS A 121 12.72 -19.78 3.99
N ARG A 122 12.45 -18.51 4.28
CA ARG A 122 12.33 -17.46 3.27
C ARG A 122 13.69 -16.85 2.97
N GLN A 123 14.01 -16.75 1.67
CA GLN A 123 15.17 -16.01 1.17
C GLN A 123 14.79 -14.58 0.75
N GLU A 124 13.50 -14.32 0.52
CA GLU A 124 12.95 -13.00 0.20
C GLU A 124 11.51 -12.87 0.74
N GLY A 125 11.06 -11.62 0.83
CA GLY A 125 9.71 -11.23 1.23
C GLY A 125 9.56 -10.85 2.70
N ALA A 126 8.57 -10.02 3.01
CA ALA A 126 8.14 -9.68 4.36
C ALA A 126 6.81 -10.39 4.67
N PRO A 127 6.63 -10.96 5.88
CA PRO A 127 5.42 -11.69 6.21
C PRO A 127 4.17 -10.79 6.12
N GLN A 128 3.24 -11.15 5.24
CA GLN A 128 1.97 -10.46 5.06
C GLN A 128 1.07 -10.70 6.29
N GLY A 129 0.94 -9.69 7.16
CA GLY A 129 0.10 -9.75 8.36
C GLY A 129 0.84 -9.53 9.68
N GLY A 130 2.17 -9.34 9.65
CA GLY A 130 2.94 -8.85 10.79
C GLY A 130 2.67 -7.36 11.07
N PRO A 131 2.47 -6.93 12.33
CA PRO A 131 2.31 -5.52 12.67
C PRO A 131 3.47 -4.62 12.19
N LEU A 132 4.69 -5.16 12.11
CA LEU A 132 5.88 -4.41 11.72
C LEU A 132 6.03 -4.26 10.19
N SER A 133 5.45 -5.19 9.41
CA SER A 133 5.64 -5.24 7.95
C SER A 133 5.27 -3.94 7.23
N PRO A 134 4.16 -3.24 7.56
CA PRO A 134 3.82 -1.96 6.91
C PRO A 134 4.89 -0.87 7.07
N LEU A 135 5.53 -0.76 8.24
CA LEU A 135 6.59 0.20 8.46
C LEU A 135 7.84 -0.16 7.63
N LEU A 136 8.23 -1.44 7.65
CA LEU A 136 9.37 -1.92 6.85
C LEU A 136 9.18 -1.68 5.35
N SER A 137 7.96 -1.88 4.85
CA SER A 137 7.60 -1.57 3.47
C SER A 137 7.78 -0.09 3.15
N ASN A 138 7.39 0.80 4.07
CA ASN A 138 7.60 2.24 3.90
C ASN A 138 9.08 2.61 3.94
N ILE A 139 9.88 2.00 4.81
CA ILE A 139 11.34 2.21 4.86
C ILE A 139 11.99 1.86 3.52
N LEU A 140 11.64 0.71 2.93
CA LEU A 140 12.18 0.31 1.64
C LEU A 140 11.74 1.25 0.51
N LEU A 141 10.45 1.61 0.47
CA LEU A 141 9.89 2.44 -0.60
C LEU A 141 10.21 3.93 -0.45
N ASP A 142 10.70 4.39 0.72
CA ASP A 142 11.20 5.77 0.85
C ASP A 142 12.40 6.02 -0.08
N GLU A 143 13.23 5.00 -0.38
CA GLU A 143 14.29 5.13 -1.39
C GLU A 143 13.75 5.49 -2.78
N LEU A 144 12.55 4.99 -3.14
CA LEU A 144 11.87 5.41 -4.36
C LEU A 144 11.35 6.85 -4.23
N ASP A 145 10.71 7.17 -3.10
CA ASP A 145 10.17 8.51 -2.85
C ASP A 145 11.26 9.58 -2.94
N ARG A 146 12.40 9.36 -2.29
CA ARG A 146 13.56 10.26 -2.33
C ARG A 146 14.13 10.42 -3.73
N GLU A 147 14.17 9.36 -4.53
CA GLU A 147 14.60 9.46 -5.92
C GLU A 147 13.63 10.27 -6.78
N LEU A 148 12.32 10.15 -6.55
CA LEU A 148 11.30 10.95 -7.22
C LEU A 148 11.37 12.43 -6.82
N GLU A 149 11.54 12.71 -5.52
CA GLU A 149 11.74 14.07 -4.98
C GLU A 149 13.01 14.72 -5.57
N ARG A 150 14.13 14.01 -5.57
CA ARG A 150 15.42 14.48 -6.13
C ARG A 150 15.30 14.85 -7.61
N ARG A 151 14.44 14.17 -8.35
CA ARG A 151 14.16 14.44 -9.78
C ARG A 151 13.08 15.50 -10.00
N GLY A 152 12.47 16.03 -8.94
CA GLY A 152 11.40 17.02 -9.01
C GLY A 152 10.09 16.46 -9.59
N HIS A 153 9.85 15.15 -9.45
CA HIS A 153 8.59 14.54 -9.88
C HIS A 153 7.47 14.83 -8.88
N ARG A 154 6.25 14.97 -9.38
CA ARG A 154 5.04 15.08 -8.56
C ARG A 154 4.44 13.69 -8.44
N PHE A 155 4.31 13.18 -7.24
CA PHE A 155 3.81 11.83 -7.03
C PHE A 155 2.99 11.77 -5.75
N VAL A 156 2.25 10.68 -5.62
CA VAL A 156 1.53 10.32 -4.40
C VAL A 156 1.67 8.82 -4.23
N ARG A 157 2.07 8.39 -3.02
CA ARG A 157 2.20 6.98 -2.66
C ARG A 157 1.31 6.64 -1.47
N TYR A 158 0.60 5.53 -1.58
CA TYR A 158 -0.19 4.95 -0.50
C TYR A 158 0.15 3.46 -0.43
N ALA A 159 0.94 3.08 0.57
CA ALA A 159 1.52 1.73 0.67
C ALA A 159 2.40 1.43 -0.57
N ASP A 160 2.08 0.35 -1.29
CA ASP A 160 2.70 -0.08 -2.53
C ASP A 160 2.11 0.60 -3.79
N ASP A 161 0.91 1.19 -3.70
CA ASP A 161 0.27 1.92 -4.79
C ASP A 161 0.87 3.34 -4.93
N ALA A 162 1.62 3.58 -6.00
CA ALA A 162 2.24 4.87 -6.29
C ALA A 162 1.81 5.43 -7.66
N ASN A 163 1.46 6.71 -7.68
CA ASN A 163 1.09 7.42 -8.89
C ASN A 163 2.01 8.62 -9.12
N ILE A 164 2.53 8.78 -10.33
CA ILE A 164 3.35 9.94 -10.72
C ILE A 164 2.60 10.79 -11.74
N TYR A 165 2.54 12.09 -11.51
CA TYR A 165 1.78 13.05 -12.31
C TYR A 165 2.72 13.87 -13.19
N VAL A 166 2.49 13.81 -14.50
CA VAL A 166 3.28 14.48 -15.54
C VAL A 166 2.38 15.24 -16.51
N ARG A 167 2.98 16.11 -17.32
CA ARG A 167 2.24 16.96 -18.26
C ARG A 167 1.91 16.28 -19.60
N SER A 168 2.67 15.26 -20.01
CA SER A 168 2.49 14.61 -21.30
C SER A 168 2.67 13.09 -21.22
N PRO A 169 1.98 12.30 -22.06
CA PRO A 169 2.15 10.85 -22.12
C PRO A 169 3.58 10.42 -22.41
N ARG A 170 4.26 11.12 -23.34
CA ARG A 170 5.68 10.86 -23.65
C ARG A 170 6.59 11.03 -22.43
N ALA A 171 6.33 12.04 -21.59
CA ALA A 171 7.05 12.20 -20.35
C ALA A 171 6.73 11.06 -19.37
N GLY A 172 5.47 10.61 -19.34
CA GLY A 172 5.02 9.48 -18.52
C GLY A 172 5.74 8.19 -18.85
N GLU A 173 5.79 7.81 -20.13
CA GLU A 173 6.50 6.61 -20.59
C GLU A 173 8.00 6.66 -20.24
N ARG A 174 8.62 7.83 -20.42
CA ARG A 174 10.03 8.04 -20.04
C ARG A 174 10.25 7.85 -18.53
N VAL A 175 9.35 8.38 -17.71
CA VAL A 175 9.42 8.25 -16.25
C VAL A 175 9.19 6.79 -15.84
N LEU A 176 8.18 6.12 -16.40
CA LEU A 176 7.88 4.72 -16.12
C LEU A 176 9.09 3.82 -16.38
N ALA A 177 9.69 3.91 -17.57
CA ALA A 177 10.89 3.14 -17.91
C ALA A 177 12.09 3.48 -17.01
N SER A 178 12.19 4.73 -16.53
CA SER A 178 13.27 5.11 -15.62
C SER A 178 13.04 4.61 -14.19
N VAL A 179 11.80 4.64 -13.70
CA VAL A 179 11.44 4.15 -12.37
C VAL A 179 11.58 2.64 -12.32
N GLU A 180 11.13 1.94 -13.35
CA GLU A 180 11.32 0.49 -13.44
C GLU A 180 12.80 0.09 -13.39
N ARG A 181 13.68 0.78 -14.13
CA ARG A 181 15.13 0.55 -14.02
C ARG A 181 15.64 0.78 -12.60
N PHE A 182 15.18 1.85 -11.94
CA PHE A 182 15.56 2.11 -10.55
C PHE A 182 15.10 0.98 -9.62
N LEU A 183 13.82 0.58 -9.70
CA LEU A 183 13.26 -0.52 -8.91
C LEU A 183 14.03 -1.83 -9.12
N ASN A 184 14.29 -2.21 -10.38
CA ASN A 184 14.98 -3.45 -10.72
C ASN A 184 16.45 -3.46 -10.26
N HIS A 185 17.17 -2.35 -10.43
CA HIS A 185 18.60 -2.30 -10.14
C HIS A 185 18.92 -1.99 -8.68
N ARG A 186 18.20 -1.04 -8.06
CA ARG A 186 18.48 -0.53 -6.71
C ARG A 186 17.71 -1.26 -5.63
N LEU A 187 16.42 -1.52 -5.83
CA LEU A 187 15.56 -2.16 -4.82
C LEU A 187 15.31 -3.66 -5.08
N LYS A 188 15.72 -4.17 -6.24
CA LYS A 188 15.47 -5.54 -6.71
C LYS A 188 13.97 -5.89 -6.74
N LEU A 189 13.13 -4.89 -6.94
CA LEU A 189 11.67 -5.03 -7.04
C LEU A 189 11.23 -5.05 -8.51
N ARG A 190 10.19 -5.84 -8.80
CA ARG A 190 9.60 -5.95 -10.13
C ARG A 190 8.31 -5.16 -10.23
N LEU A 191 8.14 -4.49 -11.36
CA LEU A 191 6.93 -3.74 -11.70
C LEU A 191 5.96 -4.66 -12.45
N ASN A 192 4.68 -4.60 -12.08
CA ASN A 192 3.63 -5.34 -12.74
C ASN A 192 3.21 -4.63 -14.02
N ARG A 193 3.65 -5.14 -15.17
CA ARG A 193 3.40 -4.54 -16.49
C ARG A 193 1.95 -4.58 -16.93
N ASP A 194 1.16 -5.51 -16.40
CA ASP A 194 -0.25 -5.63 -16.77
C ASP A 194 -1.12 -4.58 -16.09
N LYS A 195 -0.70 -4.11 -14.91
CA LYS A 195 -1.43 -3.13 -14.11
C LYS A 195 -0.84 -1.73 -14.18
N SER A 196 0.47 -1.63 -14.26
CA SER A 196 1.17 -0.35 -14.37
C SER A 196 0.98 0.25 -15.76
N ARG A 197 0.53 1.49 -15.83
CA ARG A 197 0.19 2.13 -17.11
C ARG A 197 0.32 3.64 -17.07
N VAL A 198 0.52 4.22 -18.26
CA VAL A 198 0.45 5.67 -18.47
C VAL A 198 -0.91 6.00 -19.05
N ALA A 199 -1.69 6.84 -18.36
CA ALA A 199 -3.02 7.23 -18.80
C ALA A 199 -3.33 8.69 -18.44
N GLY A 200 -4.38 9.25 -19.06
CA GLY A 200 -4.90 10.55 -18.66
C GLY A 200 -5.52 10.45 -17.26
N SER A 201 -5.31 11.46 -16.42
CA SER A 201 -5.73 11.46 -15.02
C SER A 201 -7.24 11.27 -14.82
N CYS A 202 -8.07 11.61 -15.82
CA CYS A 202 -9.51 11.36 -15.77
C CYS A 202 -9.91 9.89 -15.94
N LYS A 203 -9.02 9.07 -16.52
CA LYS A 203 -9.21 7.63 -16.73
C LYS A 203 -8.57 6.78 -15.63
N CYS A 204 -7.76 7.40 -14.77
CA CYS A 204 -7.10 6.75 -13.65
C CYS A 204 -8.01 6.81 -12.42
N ASP A 205 -8.24 5.66 -11.81
CA ASP A 205 -8.86 5.57 -10.49
C ASP A 205 -7.74 5.36 -9.46
N TYR A 206 -7.72 6.15 -8.40
CA TYR A 206 -6.76 6.05 -7.30
C TYR A 206 -7.50 5.94 -5.97
N LEU A 207 -7.19 4.91 -5.19
CA LEU A 207 -7.80 4.63 -3.88
C LEU A 207 -9.34 4.65 -3.91
N GLY A 208 -9.94 4.23 -5.03
CA GLY A 208 -11.39 4.18 -5.21
C GLY A 208 -12.05 5.47 -5.69
N TYR A 209 -11.26 6.47 -6.10
CA TYR A 209 -11.72 7.73 -6.66
C TYR A 209 -11.14 7.97 -8.05
N GLY A 210 -11.97 8.44 -8.97
CA GLY A 210 -11.53 9.02 -10.24
C GLY A 210 -11.57 10.55 -10.19
N MET A 211 -11.08 11.18 -11.26
CA MET A 211 -11.14 12.64 -11.42
C MET A 211 -11.90 13.05 -12.68
N SER A 212 -12.60 14.19 -12.63
CA SER A 212 -13.24 14.79 -13.80
C SER A 212 -12.21 15.46 -14.73
N TRP A 213 -12.57 15.69 -16.00
CA TRP A 213 -11.70 16.34 -17.00
C TRP A 213 -11.58 17.86 -16.87
N HIS A 214 -12.36 18.51 -15.99
CA HIS A 214 -12.42 19.97 -15.85
C HIS A 214 -11.08 20.61 -15.48
N SER A 215 -10.99 21.95 -15.59
CA SER A 215 -9.76 22.67 -15.23
C SER A 215 -9.39 22.49 -13.76
N GLN A 216 -10.39 22.64 -12.91
CA GLN A 216 -10.33 22.18 -11.53
C GLN A 216 -11.01 20.81 -11.46
N PRO A 217 -10.24 19.71 -11.35
CA PRO A 217 -10.82 18.37 -11.28
C PRO A 217 -11.62 18.22 -9.99
N ARG A 218 -12.85 17.71 -10.13
CA ARG A 218 -13.68 17.21 -9.04
C ARG A 218 -13.42 15.72 -8.84
N LEU A 219 -13.47 15.28 -7.60
CA LEU A 219 -13.41 13.86 -7.26
C LEU A 219 -14.74 13.20 -7.61
N ARG A 220 -14.65 12.00 -8.17
CA ARG A 220 -15.79 11.13 -8.43
C ARG A 220 -15.51 9.78 -7.80
N VAL A 221 -16.53 9.14 -7.24
CA VAL A 221 -16.38 7.76 -6.76
C VAL A 221 -16.13 6.85 -7.97
N ALA A 222 -15.10 6.01 -7.90
CA ALA A 222 -14.79 5.05 -8.95
C ALA A 222 -15.93 4.05 -9.13
N THR A 223 -16.20 3.65 -10.37
CA THR A 223 -17.28 2.71 -10.71
C THR A 223 -17.14 1.38 -9.97
N MET A 224 -15.90 0.92 -9.74
CA MET A 224 -15.63 -0.31 -9.00
C MET A 224 -15.97 -0.18 -7.51
N SER A 225 -15.70 0.97 -6.90
CA SER A 225 -16.06 1.24 -5.49
C SER A 225 -17.59 1.20 -5.31
N LEU A 226 -18.34 1.84 -6.22
CA LEU A 226 -19.80 1.79 -6.22
C LEU A 226 -20.33 0.37 -6.41
N ARG A 227 -19.74 -0.41 -7.32
CA ARG A 227 -20.11 -1.82 -7.52
C ARG A 227 -19.91 -2.64 -6.27
N ARG A 228 -18.77 -2.52 -5.58
CA ARG A 228 -18.49 -3.26 -4.34
C ARG A 228 -19.51 -2.98 -3.25
N VAL A 229 -19.86 -1.70 -3.04
CA VAL A 229 -20.88 -1.34 -2.05
C VAL A 229 -22.25 -1.89 -2.44
N ARG A 230 -22.64 -1.76 -3.70
CA ARG A 230 -23.89 -2.31 -4.20
C ARG A 230 -23.96 -3.82 -4.02
N ASP A 231 -22.87 -4.54 -4.31
CA ASP A 231 -22.83 -5.99 -4.17
C ASP A 231 -22.83 -6.42 -2.70
N ARG A 232 -22.15 -5.67 -1.82
CA ARG A 232 -22.22 -5.89 -0.37
C ARG A 232 -23.62 -5.63 0.19
N LEU A 233 -24.29 -4.58 -0.25
CA LEU A 233 -25.68 -4.29 0.11
C LEU A 233 -26.61 -5.40 -0.40
N ARG A 234 -26.42 -5.88 -1.64
CA ARG A 234 -27.18 -7.02 -2.17
C ARG A 234 -27.00 -8.27 -1.32
N GLU A 235 -25.79 -8.59 -0.87
CA GLU A 235 -25.55 -9.72 0.04
C GLU A 235 -26.27 -9.56 1.38
N LEU A 236 -26.21 -8.38 1.99
CA LEU A 236 -26.90 -8.11 3.26
C LEU A 236 -28.42 -8.15 3.11
N LEU A 237 -28.91 -7.77 1.93
CA LEU A 237 -30.31 -7.79 1.56
C LEU A 237 -30.77 -9.15 0.98
N ARG A 238 -29.89 -10.14 0.83
CA ARG A 238 -30.29 -11.52 0.49
C ARG A 238 -30.94 -12.16 1.71
N GLY A 239 -32.14 -12.72 1.54
CA GLY A 239 -32.82 -13.49 2.58
C GLY A 239 -33.52 -12.69 3.67
N VAL A 240 -33.64 -11.36 3.55
CA VAL A 240 -34.38 -10.52 4.52
C VAL A 240 -35.91 -10.58 4.37
N ARG A 241 -36.44 -11.43 3.49
CA ARG A 241 -37.89 -11.70 3.44
C ARG A 241 -38.35 -12.19 4.83
N GLY A 242 -39.39 -11.54 5.39
CA GLY A 242 -39.92 -11.86 6.72
C GLY A 242 -39.20 -11.22 7.92
N HIS A 243 -38.15 -10.41 7.70
CA HIS A 243 -37.51 -9.67 8.79
C HIS A 243 -38.19 -8.33 9.06
N LYS A 244 -38.20 -7.88 10.32
CA LYS A 244 -38.66 -6.53 10.68
C LYS A 244 -37.76 -5.48 10.01
N MET A 245 -38.37 -4.44 9.42
CA MET A 245 -37.65 -3.39 8.71
C MET A 245 -36.57 -2.72 9.58
N ALA A 246 -36.84 -2.51 10.86
CA ALA A 246 -35.88 -1.97 11.81
C ALA A 246 -34.56 -2.77 11.85
N ASN A 247 -34.65 -4.11 11.89
CA ASN A 247 -33.47 -4.98 11.94
C ASN A 247 -32.69 -4.93 10.60
N VAL A 248 -33.38 -4.71 9.48
CA VAL A 248 -32.72 -4.52 8.17
C VAL A 248 -31.96 -3.20 8.16
N ILE A 249 -32.58 -2.13 8.66
CA ILE A 249 -31.95 -0.80 8.78
C ILE A 249 -30.73 -0.86 9.70
N GLU A 250 -30.81 -1.53 10.85
CA GLU A 250 -29.68 -1.70 11.77
C GLU A 250 -28.51 -2.47 11.15
N ARG A 251 -28.78 -3.43 10.24
CA ARG A 251 -27.72 -4.18 9.53
C ARG A 251 -27.08 -3.37 8.40
N VAL A 252 -27.84 -2.50 7.74
CA VAL A 252 -27.38 -1.72 6.58
C VAL A 252 -26.69 -0.41 7.01
N ASN A 253 -27.19 0.25 8.05
CA ASN A 253 -26.69 1.55 8.50
C ASN A 253 -25.18 1.57 8.81
N PRO A 254 -24.59 0.59 9.51
CA PRO A 254 -23.14 0.58 9.76
C PRO A 254 -22.31 0.53 8.47
N VAL A 255 -22.81 -0.19 7.45
CA VAL A 255 -22.13 -0.33 6.15
C VAL A 255 -22.21 0.95 5.35
N LEU A 256 -23.38 1.60 5.32
CA LEU A 256 -23.56 2.89 4.66
C LEU A 256 -22.79 4.01 5.37
N ARG A 257 -22.84 4.07 6.70
CA ARG A 257 -22.10 5.06 7.49
C ARG A 257 -20.59 4.87 7.35
N GLY A 258 -20.12 3.62 7.43
CA GLY A 258 -18.71 3.30 7.20
C GLY A 258 -18.25 3.68 5.79
N TRP A 259 -19.08 3.42 4.78
CA TRP A 259 -18.76 3.81 3.41
C TRP A 259 -18.78 5.34 3.21
N ALA A 260 -19.77 6.04 3.77
CA ALA A 260 -19.84 7.50 3.71
C ALA A 260 -18.68 8.18 4.46
N ALA A 261 -18.18 7.60 5.55
CA ALA A 261 -17.02 8.09 6.26
C ALA A 261 -15.68 7.81 5.56
N THR A 262 -15.67 6.91 4.56
CA THR A 262 -14.51 6.58 3.72
C THR A 262 -14.65 7.16 2.30
N GLY A 263 -15.75 7.89 2.03
CA GLY A 263 -16.26 8.35 0.73
C GLY A 263 -16.08 9.84 0.47
#